data_AF-A0A7C2LP60-F1
#
_entry.id   AF-A0A7C2LP60-F1
#
_cell.length_a   1.000
_cell.length_b   1.000
_cell.length_c   1.000
_cell.angle_alpha   90.00
_cell.angle_beta   90.00
_cell.angle_gamma   90.00
#
_symmetry.space_group_name_H-M   'P 1'
#
loop_
_entity.id
_entity.type
_entity.pdbx_description
1 polymer ?
#
loop_
_entity_poly.entity_id
_entity_poly.type
_entity_poly.pdbx_seq_one_letter_code
_entity_poly.pdbx_strand_id
1 'polypeptide(L)'
;MRRPWFTPHAYGYGAAPVCWQGWAAVGAYAALLAGASLVLLGWQPGGGTAPAAWQIGAWILAVLLLTGGFIGLARAKSDGQWGWRWGK
;
A
#
# COMPACT_ATOMS: atom_id res chain seq x y z
N MET A 1 -8.66 15.11 -20.88
CA MET A 1 -8.18 15.20 -19.48
C MET A 1 -8.54 13.90 -18.78
N ARG A 2 -7.56 13.08 -18.35
CA ARG A 2 -7.86 11.84 -17.61
C ARG A 2 -8.22 12.23 -16.18
N ARG A 3 -9.38 11.80 -15.67
CA ARG A 3 -9.76 12.07 -14.28
C ARG A 3 -8.73 11.39 -13.35
N PRO A 4 -8.09 12.14 -12.44
CA PRO A 4 -7.10 11.58 -11.52
C PRO A 4 -7.78 10.61 -10.56
N TRP A 5 -7.06 9.56 -10.15
CA TRP A 5 -7.57 8.63 -9.14
C TRP A 5 -7.27 9.11 -7.74
N PHE A 6 -6.18 9.86 -7.60
CA PHE A 6 -5.69 10.41 -6.34
C PHE A 6 -5.45 11.92 -6.48
N THR A 7 -5.76 12.67 -5.44
CA THR A 7 -5.48 14.10 -5.36
C THR A 7 -4.54 14.36 -4.18
N PRO A 8 -3.47 15.17 -4.37
CA PRO A 8 -2.58 15.54 -3.27
C PRO A 8 -3.34 16.17 -2.11
N HIS A 9 -2.93 15.88 -0.88
CA HIS A 9 -3.52 16.53 0.29
C HIS A 9 -3.21 18.03 0.27
N ALA A 10 -4.17 18.86 0.70
CA ALA A 10 -3.93 20.30 0.87
C ALA A 10 -2.90 20.59 1.97
N TYR A 11 -2.76 19.69 2.95
CA TYR A 11 -1.81 19.78 4.05
C TYR A 11 -1.02 18.47 4.19
N GLY A 12 0.30 18.58 4.43
CA GLY A 12 1.19 17.43 4.63
C GLY A 12 1.69 16.80 3.34
N TYR A 13 2.03 15.51 3.40
CA TYR A 13 2.56 14.72 2.29
C TYR A 13 1.65 13.56 1.93
N GLY A 14 1.37 13.39 0.65
CA GLY A 14 0.65 12.25 0.11
C GLY A 14 -0.54 12.64 -0.77
N ALA A 15 -1.33 11.64 -1.13
CA ALA A 15 -2.52 11.80 -1.96
C ALA A 15 -3.66 10.91 -1.47
N ALA A 16 -4.89 11.40 -1.58
CA ALA A 16 -6.10 10.69 -1.19
C ALA A 16 -6.90 10.26 -2.42
N PRO A 17 -7.57 9.09 -2.39
CA PRO A 17 -8.41 8.66 -3.49
C PRO A 17 -9.63 9.59 -3.64
N VAL A 18 -9.92 10.02 -4.87
CA VAL A 18 -11.06 10.91 -5.18
C VAL A 18 -12.13 10.26 -6.04
N CYS A 19 -11.89 9.02 -6.48
CA CYS A 19 -12.83 8.25 -7.28
C CYS A 19 -12.87 6.78 -6.86
N TRP A 20 -13.83 6.03 -7.39
CA TRP A 20 -13.99 4.61 -7.08
C TRP A 20 -12.76 3.79 -7.47
N GLN A 21 -12.02 4.16 -8.53
CA GLN A 21 -10.79 3.46 -8.92
C GLN A 21 -9.67 3.64 -7.88
N GLY A 22 -9.56 4.83 -7.28
CA GLY A 22 -8.62 5.10 -6.19
C GLY A 22 -8.96 4.27 -4.95
N TRP A 23 -10.25 4.20 -4.58
CA TRP A 23 -10.72 3.34 -3.50
C TRP A 23 -10.53 1.85 -3.79
N ALA A 24 -10.78 1.40 -5.02
CA ALA A 24 -10.52 0.03 -5.43
C ALA A 24 -9.03 -0.31 -5.33
N ALA A 25 -8.13 0.61 -5.68
CA ALA A 25 -6.69 0.42 -5.51
C ALA A 25 -6.29 0.33 -4.03
N VAL A 26 -6.88 1.16 -3.16
CA VAL A 26 -6.69 1.06 -1.69
C VAL A 26 -7.18 -0.28 -1.17
N GLY A 27 -8.38 -0.71 -1.58
CA GLY A 27 -8.95 -2.00 -1.19
C GLY A 27 -8.09 -3.18 -1.65
N ALA A 28 -7.60 -3.15 -2.90
CA ALA A 28 -6.70 -4.16 -3.43
C ALA A 28 -5.37 -4.20 -2.66
N TYR A 29 -4.78 -3.05 -2.35
CA TYR A 29 -3.58 -2.95 -1.54
C TYR A 29 -3.77 -3.53 -0.13
N ALA A 30 -4.87 -3.16 0.55
CA ALA A 30 -5.21 -3.69 1.86
C ALA A 30 -5.41 -5.22 1.82
N ALA A 31 -6.11 -5.73 0.81
CA ALA A 31 -6.33 -7.16 0.63
C ALA A 31 -5.01 -7.92 0.39
N LEU A 32 -4.09 -7.35 -0.40
CA LEU A 32 -2.78 -7.93 -0.65
C LEU A 32 -1.92 -7.97 0.62
N LEU A 33 -1.91 -6.90 1.43
CA LEU A 33 -1.22 -6.88 2.71
C LEU A 33 -1.79 -7.90 3.70
N ALA A 34 -3.12 -7.97 3.80
CA ALA A 34 -3.80 -8.94 4.65
C ALA A 34 -3.48 -10.37 4.19
N GLY A 35 -3.59 -10.65 2.89
CA GLY A 35 -3.25 -11.94 2.31
C GLY A 35 -1.80 -12.35 2.55
N ALA A 36 -0.85 -11.44 2.33
CA ALA A 36 0.57 -11.68 2.62
C ALA A 36 0.82 -11.99 4.11
N SER A 37 0.12 -11.29 5.00
CA SER A 37 0.22 -11.52 6.45
C SER A 37 -0.35 -12.87 6.85
N LEU A 38 -1.53 -13.24 6.33
CA LEU A 38 -2.15 -14.53 6.59
C LEU A 38 -1.29 -15.70 6.06
N VAL A 39 -0.74 -15.57 4.86
CA VAL A 39 0.07 -16.63 4.24
C VAL A 39 1.43 -16.77 4.95
N LEU A 40 2.13 -15.67 5.19
CA LEU A 40 3.50 -15.73 5.69
C LEU A 40 3.58 -15.86 7.20
N LEU A 41 2.66 -15.25 7.95
CA LEU A 41 2.68 -15.27 9.42
C LEU A 41 1.62 -16.18 10.03
N GLY A 42 0.50 -16.39 9.33
CA GLY A 42 -0.61 -17.22 9.82
C GLY A 42 -0.41 -18.73 9.64
N TRP A 43 0.51 -19.15 8.77
CA TRP A 43 0.83 -20.56 8.57
C TRP A 43 2.09 -20.97 9.33
N GLN A 44 1.97 -22.01 10.17
CA GLN A 44 3.04 -22.57 10.99
C GLN A 44 3.42 -23.96 10.45
N PRO A 45 4.38 -24.08 9.52
CA PRO A 45 4.86 -25.39 9.08
C PRO A 45 5.47 -26.14 10.27
N GLY A 46 4.93 -27.32 10.59
CA GLY A 46 5.47 -28.19 11.64
C GLY A 46 4.88 -28.01 13.05
N GLY A 47 3.77 -27.27 13.20
CA GLY A 47 3.07 -27.16 14.50
C GLY A 47 3.73 -26.23 15.51
N GLY A 48 4.64 -25.36 15.06
CA GLY A 48 5.19 -24.28 15.87
C GLY A 48 4.11 -23.30 16.34
N THR A 49 4.44 -22.54 17.38
CA THR A 49 3.56 -21.49 17.95
C THR A 49 3.94 -20.09 17.49
N ALA A 50 5.05 -19.91 16.75
CA ALA A 50 5.58 -18.61 16.34
C ALA A 50 6.23 -18.65 14.94
N PRO A 51 6.08 -17.58 14.11
CA PRO A 51 6.64 -17.55 12.75
C PRO A 51 8.17 -17.70 12.76
N ALA A 52 8.69 -18.49 11.83
CA ALA A 52 10.12 -18.64 11.64
C ALA A 52 10.75 -17.32 11.13
N ALA A 53 12.04 -17.11 11.41
CA ALA A 53 12.74 -15.88 11.03
C ALA A 53 12.67 -15.59 9.52
N TRP A 54 12.73 -16.62 8.67
CA TRP A 54 12.60 -16.45 7.22
C TRP A 54 11.20 -15.98 6.81
N GLN A 55 10.14 -16.39 7.53
CA GLN A 55 8.77 -15.95 7.28
C GLN A 55 8.62 -14.46 7.59
N ILE A 56 9.22 -14.02 8.70
CA ILE A 56 9.27 -12.60 9.09
C ILE A 56 10.03 -11.80 8.03
N GLY A 57 11.20 -12.27 7.61
CA GLY A 57 11.99 -11.62 6.56
C GLY A 57 11.23 -11.51 5.23
N ALA A 58 10.58 -12.60 4.80
CA ALA A 58 9.75 -12.62 3.60
C ALA A 58 8.54 -11.68 3.73
N TRP A 59 7.92 -11.61 4.90
CA TRP A 59 6.79 -10.71 5.16
C TRP A 59 7.21 -9.24 5.09
N ILE A 60 8.33 -8.86 5.72
CA ILE A 60 8.89 -7.50 5.62
C ILE A 60 9.13 -7.13 4.16
N LEU A 61 9.77 -8.03 3.39
CA LEU A 61 10.04 -7.79 1.98
C LEU A 61 8.74 -7.62 1.18
N ALA A 62 7.73 -8.47 1.41
CA ALA A 62 6.44 -8.37 0.76
C ALA A 62 5.74 -7.04 1.07
N VAL A 63 5.73 -6.61 2.34
CA VAL A 63 5.17 -5.32 2.76
C VAL A 63 5.88 -4.17 2.05
N LEU A 64 7.21 -4.17 2.00
CA LEU A 64 7.99 -3.12 1.34
C LEU A 64 7.69 -3.05 -0.17
N LEU A 65 7.64 -4.19 -0.86
CA LEU A 65 7.34 -4.24 -2.29
C LEU A 65 5.91 -3.79 -2.59
N LEU A 66 4.92 -4.26 -1.83
CA LEU A 66 3.53 -3.86 -1.99
C LEU A 66 3.34 -2.36 -1.70
N THR A 67 3.94 -1.86 -0.62
CA THR A 67 3.88 -0.45 -0.25
C THR A 67 4.53 0.43 -1.31
N GLY A 68 5.74 0.07 -1.76
CA GLY A 68 6.45 0.79 -2.82
C GLY A 68 5.67 0.77 -4.14
N GLY A 69 5.11 -0.37 -4.51
CA GLY A 69 4.25 -0.51 -5.69
C GLY A 69 2.98 0.35 -5.60
N PHE A 70 2.32 0.36 -4.44
CA PHE A 70 1.14 1.20 -4.21
C PHE A 70 1.48 2.70 -4.25
N ILE A 71 2.59 3.12 -3.63
CA ILE A 71 3.09 4.50 -3.72
C ILE A 71 3.37 4.89 -5.18
N GLY A 72 4.02 4.01 -5.94
CA GLY A 72 4.29 4.22 -7.37
C GLY A 72 3.01 4.37 -8.18
N LEU A 73 2.02 3.49 -7.96
CA LEU A 73 0.71 3.55 -8.59
C LEU A 73 -0.02 4.86 -8.24
N ALA A 74 -0.05 5.21 -6.96
CA ALA A 74 -0.72 6.41 -6.48
C ALA A 74 -0.08 7.67 -7.07
N ARG A 75 1.26 7.75 -7.12
CA ARG A 75 2.00 8.84 -7.76
C ARG A 75 1.72 8.92 -9.26
N ALA A 76 1.70 7.80 -9.97
CA ALA A 76 1.42 7.75 -11.41
C ALA A 76 -0.04 8.10 -11.77
N LYS A 77 -0.97 7.93 -10.84
CA LYS A 77 -2.41 8.22 -11.01
C LYS A 77 -2.87 9.46 -10.24
N SER A 78 -1.94 10.28 -9.75
CA SER A 78 -2.20 11.56 -9.10
C SER A 78 -2.14 12.71 -10.11
N ASP A 79 -2.99 13.73 -9.96
CA ASP A 79 -3.05 14.91 -10.85
C ASP A 79 -1.95 15.96 -10.59
N GLY A 80 -0.83 15.57 -9.97
CA GLY A 80 0.21 16.53 -9.61
C GLY A 80 1.41 15.92 -8.91
N GLN A 81 2.43 16.75 -8.71
CA GLN A 81 3.62 16.34 -7.96
C GLN A 81 3.27 16.13 -6.49
N TRP A 82 3.71 15.00 -5.96
CA TRP A 82 3.71 14.75 -4.52
C TRP A 82 4.77 15.63 -3.89
N GLY A 83 4.34 16.46 -2.94
CA GLY A 83 5.19 17.37 -2.21
C GLY A 83 4.55 17.67 -0.88
N TRP A 84 5.38 18.10 0.06
CA TRP A 84 4.89 18.62 1.33
C TRP A 84 4.15 19.95 1.09
N ARG A 85 2.92 20.07 1.55
CA ARG A 85 2.06 21.25 1.36
C ARG A 85 1.60 21.81 2.71
N TRP A 86 1.54 23.13 2.81
CA TRP A 86 1.02 23.87 3.98
C TRP A 86 -0.25 24.66 3.62
N GLY A 87 -1.21 24.05 2.93
CA GLY A 87 -2.45 24.71 2.49
C GLY A 87 -2.35 25.45 1.16
N LYS A 88 -1.33 25.15 0.34
CA LYS A 88 -1.19 25.59 -1.05
C LYS A 88 -1.05 24.38 -1.97
#